data_AF-A0A7S1QJC9-F1
#
_entry.id   AF-A0A7S1QJC9-F1
#
_cell.length_a   1.000
_cell.length_b   1.000
_cell.length_c   1.000
_cell.angle_alpha   90.00
_cell.angle_beta   90.00
_cell.angle_gamma   90.00
#
_symmetry.space_group_name_H-M   'P 1'
#
loop_
_entity.id
_entity.type
_entity.pdbx_description
1 polymer ?
#
loop_
_entity_poly.entity_id
_entity_poly.type
_entity_poly.pdbx_seq_one_letter_code
_entity_poly.pdbx_strand_id
1 'polypeptide(L)'
;MPMPQSLPLSGPLACSCYCYSACQSEQFCIELLIEGYVQGAFTWAFVKALTAGHMDTTVARHCAALDRIMLDLQTKFGWIDQAPVLQLSALARQDDLVLMPELPPGVGLPGQRG
;
A
#
# COMPACT_ATOMS: atom_id res chain seq x y z
N MET A 1 9.50 40.12 -6.10
CA MET A 1 8.22 39.52 -5.67
C MET A 1 8.42 38.94 -4.29
N PRO A 2 7.59 39.24 -3.28
CA PRO A 2 7.73 38.62 -1.96
C PRO A 2 7.43 37.12 -2.06
N MET A 3 8.28 36.30 -1.44
CA MET A 3 8.15 34.85 -1.39
C MET A 3 6.95 34.50 -0.47
N PRO A 4 6.04 33.59 -0.85
CA PRO A 4 4.97 33.17 0.04
C PRO A 4 5.58 32.52 1.29
N GLN A 5 5.27 33.07 2.46
CA GLN A 5 5.70 32.52 3.74
C GLN A 5 4.95 31.22 3.98
N SER A 6 5.65 30.09 4.00
CA SER A 6 5.10 28.83 4.49
C SER A 6 4.84 28.96 5.98
N LEU A 7 3.58 28.72 6.40
CA LEU A 7 3.22 28.69 7.81
C LEU A 7 4.06 27.60 8.51
N PRO A 8 4.65 27.89 9.68
CA PRO A 8 5.38 26.88 10.43
C PRO A 8 4.39 25.82 10.92
N LEU A 9 4.49 24.61 10.37
CA LEU A 9 3.78 23.43 10.86
C LEU A 9 4.23 23.17 12.31
N SER A 10 3.39 23.57 13.27
CA SER A 10 3.64 23.37 14.69
C SER A 10 3.16 21.98 15.10
N GLY A 11 4.10 21.09 15.41
CA GLY A 11 3.85 19.74 15.93
C GLY A 11 4.10 18.61 14.92
N PRO A 12 4.36 17.37 15.39
CA PRO A 12 4.48 16.22 14.51
C PRO A 12 3.17 16.03 13.73
N LEU A 13 3.27 15.96 12.41
CA LEU A 13 2.15 15.69 11.52
C LEU A 13 1.51 14.35 11.88
N ALA A 14 0.29 14.39 12.39
CA ALA A 14 -0.57 13.23 12.56
C ALA A 14 -0.99 12.73 11.17
N CYS A 15 -0.38 11.64 10.69
CA CYS A 15 -0.72 11.03 9.40
C CYS A 15 -1.08 9.54 9.52
N SER A 16 -2.04 9.12 8.70
CA SER A 16 -2.26 7.70 8.42
C SER A 16 -1.19 7.24 7.43
N CYS A 17 -0.36 6.28 7.85
CA CYS A 17 0.69 5.71 7.02
C CYS A 17 0.53 4.17 7.00
N TYR A 18 0.65 3.62 5.80
CA TYR A 18 0.54 2.19 5.51
C TYR A 18 1.86 1.78 4.87
N CYS A 19 2.71 1.06 5.61
CA CYS A 19 4.00 0.62 5.12
C CYS A 19 3.89 -0.84 4.72
N TYR A 20 3.96 -1.10 3.41
CA TYR A 20 4.04 -2.45 2.88
C TYR A 20 5.51 -2.81 2.66
N SER A 21 5.94 -3.89 3.32
CA SER A 21 7.22 -4.52 3.08
C SER A 21 7.01 -5.76 2.21
N ALA A 22 7.88 -5.94 1.23
CA ALA A 22 7.75 -7.03 0.26
C ALA A 22 8.00 -8.42 0.87
N CYS A 23 8.76 -8.51 1.95
CA CYS A 23 9.14 -9.74 2.62
C CYS A 23 9.42 -9.50 4.11
N GLN A 24 9.53 -10.57 4.90
CA GLN A 24 10.06 -10.51 6.26
C GLN A 24 11.60 -10.35 6.26
N SER A 25 12.17 -10.02 7.42
CA SER A 25 13.61 -9.72 7.56
C SER A 25 14.54 -10.86 7.12
N GLU A 26 14.13 -12.11 7.31
CA GLU A 26 14.92 -13.31 6.96
C GLU A 26 14.59 -13.86 5.57
N GLN A 27 13.79 -13.13 4.79
CA GLN A 27 13.34 -13.54 3.47
C GLN A 27 13.94 -12.64 2.40
N PHE A 28 13.97 -13.16 1.17
CA PHE A 28 14.43 -12.40 0.01
C PHE A 28 13.25 -11.88 -0.81
N CYS A 29 13.41 -10.67 -1.36
CA CYS A 29 12.57 -10.20 -2.45
C CYS A 29 12.92 -10.94 -3.73
N ILE A 30 11.91 -11.44 -4.43
CA ILE A 30 12.11 -12.31 -5.60
C ILE A 30 11.60 -11.62 -6.86
N GLU A 31 12.38 -11.75 -7.93
CA GLU A 31 12.02 -11.38 -9.29
C GLU A 31 11.62 -12.64 -10.07
N LEU A 32 10.48 -12.60 -10.76
CA LEU A 32 9.94 -13.74 -11.48
C LEU A 32 9.62 -13.38 -12.94
N LEU A 33 9.71 -14.37 -13.82
CA LEU A 33 9.15 -14.27 -15.17
C LEU A 33 7.63 -14.47 -15.10
N ILE A 34 6.89 -13.37 -15.12
CA ILE A 34 5.42 -13.34 -15.05
C ILE A 34 4.90 -12.66 -16.32
N GLU A 35 3.93 -13.30 -16.99
CA GLU A 35 3.27 -12.73 -18.18
C GLU A 35 4.27 -12.32 -19.30
N GLY A 36 5.43 -12.99 -19.37
CA GLY A 36 6.48 -12.75 -20.37
C GLY A 36 7.53 -11.69 -19.99
N TYR A 37 7.46 -11.11 -18.79
CA TYR A 37 8.38 -10.09 -18.31
C TYR A 37 8.96 -10.44 -16.93
N VAL A 38 10.19 -9.99 -16.65
CA VAL A 38 10.78 -10.09 -15.31
C VAL A 38 10.19 -8.99 -14.44
N GLN A 39 9.61 -9.38 -13.31
CA GLN A 39 8.92 -8.47 -12.41
C GLN A 39 9.09 -8.92 -10.95
N GLY A 40 9.18 -7.96 -10.04
CA GLY A 40 9.20 -8.24 -8.62
C GLY A 40 7.88 -8.89 -8.19
N ALA A 41 7.95 -10.07 -7.60
CA ALA A 41 6.79 -10.89 -7.24
C ALA A 41 5.80 -10.10 -6.37
N PHE A 42 6.30 -9.41 -5.35
CA PHE A 42 5.51 -8.53 -4.49
C PHE A 42 4.87 -7.38 -5.27
N THR A 43 5.65 -6.63 -6.06
CA THR A 43 5.13 -5.46 -6.76
C THR A 43 4.04 -5.84 -7.75
N TRP A 44 4.23 -6.94 -8.49
CA TRP A 44 3.19 -7.48 -9.37
C TRP A 44 1.96 -7.88 -8.57
N ALA A 45 2.12 -8.66 -7.49
CA ALA A 45 1.00 -9.12 -6.67
C ALA A 45 0.23 -7.96 -6.02
N PHE A 46 0.92 -6.92 -5.57
CA PHE A 46 0.35 -5.70 -4.99
C PHE A 46 -0.57 -4.98 -5.99
N VAL A 47 -0.11 -4.79 -7.22
CA VAL A 47 -0.89 -4.16 -8.28
C VAL A 47 -2.07 -5.06 -8.68
N LYS A 48 -1.86 -6.38 -8.81
CA LYS A 48 -2.94 -7.32 -9.12
C LYS A 48 -4.03 -7.31 -8.02
N ALA A 49 -3.64 -7.23 -6.75
CA ALA A 49 -4.57 -7.09 -5.63
C ALA A 49 -5.40 -5.80 -5.70
N LEU A 50 -4.78 -4.66 -6.05
CA LEU A 50 -5.51 -3.40 -6.30
C LEU A 50 -6.51 -3.55 -7.46
N THR A 51 -6.08 -4.15 -8.57
CA THR A 51 -6.95 -4.34 -9.75
C THR A 51 -8.12 -5.28 -9.46
N ALA A 52 -7.91 -6.32 -8.63
CA ALA A 52 -8.97 -7.24 -8.21
C ALA A 52 -10.05 -6.55 -7.37
N GLY A 53 -9.66 -5.53 -6.61
CA GLY A 53 -10.58 -4.63 -5.90
C GLY A 53 -11.09 -3.45 -6.74
N HIS A 54 -10.91 -3.48 -8.06
CA HIS A 54 -11.31 -2.39 -8.97
C HIS A 54 -10.75 -1.01 -8.59
N MET A 55 -9.56 -0.96 -7.98
CA MET A 55 -8.95 0.27 -7.43
C MET A 55 -9.77 0.93 -6.29
N ASP A 56 -10.82 0.27 -5.81
CA ASP A 56 -11.69 0.72 -4.72
C ASP A 56 -11.75 -0.37 -3.65
N THR A 57 -10.70 -0.44 -2.85
CA THR A 57 -10.53 -1.50 -1.85
C THR A 57 -9.98 -0.95 -0.55
N THR A 58 -10.43 -1.55 0.56
CA THR A 58 -9.89 -1.27 1.88
C THR A 58 -8.54 -1.97 2.06
N VAL A 59 -7.75 -1.49 3.00
CA VAL A 59 -6.46 -2.10 3.37
C VAL A 59 -6.62 -3.59 3.74
N ALA A 60 -7.64 -3.96 4.53
CA ALA A 60 -7.94 -5.36 4.86
C ALA A 60 -8.18 -6.21 3.61
N ARG A 61 -9.05 -5.74 2.70
CA ARG A 61 -9.43 -6.47 1.49
C ARG A 61 -8.26 -6.59 0.52
N HIS A 62 -7.47 -5.52 0.39
CA HIS A 62 -6.25 -5.51 -0.40
C HIS A 62 -5.22 -6.51 0.14
N CYS A 63 -4.97 -6.53 1.46
CA CYS A 63 -4.04 -7.49 2.07
C CYS A 63 -4.51 -8.93 1.85
N ALA A 64 -5.80 -9.23 2.06
CA ALA A 64 -6.33 -10.56 1.82
C ALA A 64 -6.18 -11.01 0.35
N ALA A 65 -6.36 -10.10 -0.61
CA ALA A 65 -6.13 -10.37 -2.02
C ALA A 65 -4.63 -10.57 -2.33
N LEU A 66 -3.76 -9.72 -1.76
CA LEU A 66 -2.31 -9.82 -1.89
C LEU A 66 -1.79 -11.16 -1.34
N ASP A 67 -2.20 -11.55 -0.14
CA ASP A 67 -1.79 -12.81 0.50
C ASP A 67 -2.21 -14.01 -0.33
N ARG A 68 -3.42 -13.99 -0.89
CA ARG A 68 -3.90 -15.04 -1.79
C ARG A 68 -3.03 -15.15 -3.04
N ILE A 69 -2.72 -14.03 -3.69
CA ILE A 69 -1.89 -14.03 -4.91
C ILE A 69 -0.47 -14.50 -4.59
N MET A 70 0.11 -14.08 -3.46
CA MET A 70 1.43 -14.53 -3.02
C MET A 70 1.44 -16.03 -2.73
N LEU A 71 0.40 -16.57 -2.09
CA LEU A 71 0.26 -18.01 -1.88
C LEU A 71 0.17 -18.78 -3.20
N ASP A 72 -0.53 -18.24 -4.19
CA ASP A 72 -0.61 -18.85 -5.53
C ASP A 72 0.79 -18.86 -6.20
N LEU A 73 1.58 -17.79 -6.07
CA LEU A 73 2.96 -17.73 -6.55
C LEU A 73 3.86 -18.74 -5.81
N GLN A 74 3.78 -18.82 -4.49
CA GLN A 74 4.51 -19.81 -3.69
C GLN A 74 4.17 -21.23 -4.12
N THR A 75 2.88 -21.52 -4.34
CA THR A 75 2.42 -22.84 -4.82
C THR A 75 2.96 -23.16 -6.22
N LYS A 76 2.98 -22.17 -7.11
CA LYS A 76 3.43 -22.35 -8.50
C LYS A 76 4.94 -22.54 -8.62
N PHE A 77 5.73 -21.76 -7.88
CA PHE A 77 7.18 -21.75 -8.01
C PHE A 77 7.88 -22.63 -6.95
N GLY A 78 7.23 -22.98 -5.85
CA GLY A 78 7.65 -24.02 -4.88
C GLY A 78 8.90 -23.72 -4.04
N TRP A 79 9.83 -22.89 -4.55
CA TRP A 79 11.05 -22.46 -3.87
C TRP A 79 10.91 -21.05 -3.26
N ILE A 80 9.77 -20.40 -3.47
CA ILE A 80 9.49 -19.05 -2.96
C ILE A 80 8.85 -19.17 -1.58
N ASP A 81 9.38 -18.43 -0.62
CA ASP A 81 8.84 -18.28 0.72
C ASP A 81 8.46 -16.82 1.06
N GLN A 82 8.62 -15.89 0.11
CA GLN A 82 8.38 -14.47 0.27
C GLN A 82 6.96 -14.18 0.81
N ALA A 83 6.88 -13.52 1.97
CA ALA A 83 5.64 -13.17 2.66
C ALA A 83 5.59 -11.66 2.95
N PRO A 84 4.70 -10.89 2.28
CA PRO A 84 4.59 -9.46 2.51
C PRO A 84 4.12 -9.12 3.93
N VAL A 85 4.47 -7.93 4.41
CA VAL A 85 4.09 -7.45 5.74
C VAL A 85 3.51 -6.05 5.62
N LEU A 86 2.38 -5.82 6.29
CA LEU A 86 1.79 -4.49 6.45
C LEU A 86 2.03 -3.97 7.86
N GLN A 87 2.56 -2.75 7.95
CA GLN A 87 2.66 -1.99 9.19
C GLN A 87 1.80 -0.73 9.09
N LEU A 88 0.99 -0.49 10.12
CA LEU A 88 0.09 0.65 10.20
C LEU A 88 0.62 1.67 11.21
N SER A 89 0.56 2.97 10.87
CA SER A 89 0.74 4.01 11.87
C SER A 89 -0.41 4.00 12.89
N ALA A 90 -0.25 4.72 14.01
CA ALA A 90 -1.25 4.77 15.08
C ALA A 90 -2.64 5.28 14.62
N LEU A 91 -2.72 6.01 13.51
CA LEU A 91 -3.96 6.57 12.98
C LEU A 91 -4.53 5.77 11.80
N ALA A 92 -3.73 4.89 11.21
CA ALA A 92 -4.13 4.06 10.08
C ALA A 92 -4.96 2.86 10.55
N ARG A 93 -6.00 2.52 9.78
CA ARG A 93 -6.96 1.44 10.06
C ARG A 93 -7.06 0.51 8.86
N GLN A 94 -7.49 -0.73 9.13
CA GLN A 94 -7.69 -1.71 8.07
C GLN A 94 -8.90 -1.42 7.17
N ASP A 95 -9.86 -0.62 7.64
CA ASP A 95 -11.03 -0.23 6.86
C ASP A 95 -10.77 1.02 5.98
N ASP A 96 -9.59 1.63 6.07
CA ASP A 96 -9.23 2.75 5.23
C ASP A 96 -9.04 2.30 3.77
N LEU A 97 -9.32 3.19 2.83
CA LEU A 97 -9.09 2.93 1.41
C LEU A 97 -7.58 2.96 1.10
N VAL A 98 -7.12 2.01 0.29
CA VAL A 98 -5.71 1.98 -0.14
C VAL A 98 -5.40 3.12 -1.10
N LEU A 99 -6.35 3.42 -2.01
CA LEU A 99 -6.28 4.55 -2.92
C LEU A 99 -7.34 5.57 -2.50
N MET A 100 -6.88 6.72 -2.03
CA MET A 100 -7.78 7.81 -1.67
C MET A 100 -8.37 8.40 -2.96
N PRO A 101 -9.70 8.55 -3.07
CA PRO A 101 -10.28 9.30 -4.17
C PRO A 101 -9.78 10.74 -4.10
N GLU A 102 -9.46 11.33 -5.26
CA GLU A 102 -9.15 12.75 -5.31
C GLU A 102 -10.33 13.55 -4.74
N LEU A 103 -10.06 14.35 -3.72
CA LEU A 103 -11.05 15.29 -3.22
C LEU A 103 -11.26 16.38 -4.30
N PRO A 104 -12.51 16.72 -4.63
CA PRO A 104 -12.79 17.88 -5.45
C PRO A 104 -12.12 19.12 -4.83
N PRO A 105 -11.57 20.04 -5.64
CA PRO A 105 -10.98 21.27 -5.12
C PRO A 105 -12.01 22.01 -4.26
N GLY A 106 -11.68 22.23 -2.98
CA GLY A 106 -12.52 22.95 -2.02
C GLY A 106 -13.21 22.10 -0.95
N VAL A 107 -13.11 20.76 -1.01
CA VAL A 107 -13.62 19.90 0.08
C VAL A 107 -12.48 19.57 1.03
N GLY A 108 -12.42 20.25 2.17
CA GLY A 108 -11.47 19.95 3.23
C GLY A 108 -11.69 18.56 3.82
N LEU A 109 -10.59 17.89 4.19
CA LEU A 109 -10.66 16.64 4.95
C LEU A 109 -11.45 16.86 6.25
N PRO A 110 -12.33 15.93 6.65
CA PRO A 110 -13.04 16.02 7.92
C PRO A 110 -12.01 16.05 9.06
N GLY A 111 -11.86 17.23 9.69
CA GLY A 111 -10.86 17.47 10.75
C GLY A 111 -10.12 18.80 10.65
N GLN A 112 -10.17 19.51 9.52
CA GLN A 112 -9.61 20.87 9.40
C GLN A 112 -10.61 21.97 9.79
N ARG A 113 -11.13 21.95 11.02
CA ARG A 113 -11.71 23.14 11.64
C ARG A 113 -10.74 23.67 12.70
N GLY A 114 -9.98 24.69 12.32
CA GLY A 114 -9.28 25.62 13.19
C GLY A 114 -9.64 27.03 12.74
#